data_AF-A0A0C2BPL5-F1
#
_entry.id   AF-A0A0C2BPL5-F1
#
_cell.length_a   1.000
_cell.length_b   1.000
_cell.length_c   1.000
_cell.angle_alpha   90.00
_cell.angle_beta   90.00
_cell.angle_gamma   90.00
#
_symmetry.space_group_name_H-M   'P 1'
#
loop_
_entity.id
_entity.type
_entity.pdbx_description
1 polymer ?
#
loop_
_entity_poly.entity_id
_entity_poly.type
_entity_poly.pdbx_seq_one_letter_code
_entity_poly.pdbx_strand_id
1 'polypeptide(L)'
;INGHSLGGALASLAAFSVINDSMVAKEKLTLLTLGQPRVGDKTFAEAYNKQVMNSFRVVRAGDSMPYLPKEEAYTYHRVEILRQKGAAARRPLQSDWKEMTCTSTET
;
A
#
# COMPACT_ATOMS: atom_id res chain seq x y z
N ILE A 1 6.22 -9.59 -4.87
CA ILE A 1 5.37 -9.03 -5.95
C ILE A 1 5.53 -7.51 -5.90
N ASN A 2 5.59 -6.82 -7.04
CA ASN A 2 5.68 -5.35 -7.06
C ASN A 2 4.77 -4.75 -8.14
N GLY A 3 4.49 -3.45 -8.02
CA GLY A 3 3.69 -2.72 -9.01
C GLY A 3 3.66 -1.21 -8.79
N HIS A 4 3.48 -0.46 -9.88
CA HIS A 4 3.35 1.00 -9.87
C HIS A 4 1.98 1.43 -10.37
N SER A 5 1.39 2.45 -9.73
CA SER A 5 0.08 2.99 -10.07
C SER A 5 -0.99 1.88 -10.08
N LEU A 6 -1.74 1.72 -11.17
CA LEU A 6 -2.70 0.63 -11.36
C LEU A 6 -2.05 -0.77 -11.26
N GLY A 7 -0.79 -0.90 -11.67
CA GLY A 7 -0.03 -2.14 -11.50
C GLY A 7 0.16 -2.50 -10.02
N GLY A 8 0.20 -1.52 -9.12
CA GLY A 8 0.21 -1.74 -7.67
C GLY A 8 -1.09 -2.38 -7.19
N ALA A 9 -2.23 -1.94 -7.73
CA ALA A 9 -3.52 -2.53 -7.42
C ALA A 9 -3.62 -3.99 -7.87
N LEU A 10 -3.20 -4.28 -9.10
CA LEU A 10 -3.15 -5.65 -9.62
C LEU A 10 -2.18 -6.53 -8.82
N ALA A 11 -1.02 -5.97 -8.43
CA ALA A 11 -0.05 -6.67 -7.60
C ALA A 11 -0.63 -7.06 -6.22
N SER A 12 -1.49 -6.21 -5.63
CA SER A 12 -2.21 -6.54 -4.39
C SER A 12 -3.22 -7.67 -4.57
N LEU A 13 -3.99 -7.66 -5.65
CA LEU A 13 -4.94 -8.74 -5.96
C LEU A 13 -4.22 -10.06 -6.24
N ALA A 14 -3.12 -10.01 -6.99
CA ALA A 14 -2.29 -11.17 -7.26
C ALA A 14 -1.67 -11.73 -5.97
N ALA A 15 -1.18 -10.86 -5.07
CA ALA A 15 -0.66 -11.28 -3.77
C ALA A 15 -1.72 -12.01 -2.93
N PHE A 16 -2.94 -11.50 -2.92
CA PHE A 16 -4.06 -12.13 -2.24
C PHE A 16 -4.41 -13.50 -2.85
N SER A 17 -4.52 -13.58 -4.18
CA SER A 17 -4.82 -14.84 -4.89
C SER A 17 -3.76 -15.90 -4.64
N VAL A 18 -2.48 -15.54 -4.73
CA VAL A 18 -1.35 -16.48 -4.54
C VAL A 18 -1.32 -17.08 -3.14
N ILE A 19 -1.68 -16.29 -2.12
CA ILE A 19 -1.79 -16.78 -0.73
C ILE A 19 -3.05 -17.62 -0.55
N ASN A 20 -4.18 -17.18 -1.13
CA ASN A 20 -5.45 -17.90 -1.04
C ASN A 20 -5.37 -19.29 -1.70
N ASP A 21 -4.70 -19.38 -2.85
CA ASP A 21 -4.45 -20.63 -3.57
C ASP A 21 -3.33 -21.47 -2.92
N SER A 22 -2.79 -21.04 -1.77
CA SER A 22 -1.73 -21.72 -1.02
C SER A 22 -0.47 -22.01 -1.83
N MET A 23 -0.21 -21.24 -2.88
CA MET A 23 0.95 -21.42 -3.75
C MET A 23 2.25 -21.00 -3.06
N VAL A 24 2.17 -20.04 -2.11
CA VAL A 24 3.32 -19.51 -1.36
C VAL A 24 2.92 -19.31 0.10
N ALA A 25 3.84 -19.66 1.02
CA ALA A 25 3.69 -19.39 2.44
C ALA A 25 3.63 -17.88 2.72
N LYS A 26 2.75 -17.45 3.63
CA LYS A 26 2.46 -16.04 3.93
C LYS A 26 3.72 -15.25 4.32
N GLU A 27 4.66 -15.90 4.97
CA GLU A 27 5.90 -15.31 5.47
C GLU A 27 6.89 -14.99 4.35
N LYS A 28 6.81 -15.73 3.23
CA LYS A 28 7.70 -15.57 2.07
C LYS A 28 7.18 -14.55 1.06
N LEU A 29 5.91 -14.15 1.14
CA LEU A 29 5.34 -13.18 0.23
C LEU A 29 5.57 -11.77 0.74
N THR A 30 6.33 -10.96 -0.01
CA THR A 30 6.44 -9.52 0.20
C THR A 30 5.86 -8.76 -0.99
N LEU A 31 4.93 -7.84 -0.71
CA LEU A 31 4.36 -6.91 -1.67
C LEU A 31 4.95 -5.51 -1.46
N LEU A 32 5.39 -4.89 -2.55
CA LEU A 32 5.81 -3.50 -2.58
C LEU A 32 5.08 -2.76 -3.70
N THR A 33 4.33 -1.71 -3.36
CA THR A 33 3.60 -0.92 -4.35
C THR A 33 3.99 0.54 -4.29
N LEU A 34 3.98 1.19 -5.46
CA LEU A 34 4.30 2.60 -5.62
C LEU A 34 3.07 3.32 -6.17
N GLY A 35 2.48 4.24 -5.40
CA GLY A 35 1.31 5.01 -5.83
C GLY A 35 0.08 4.16 -6.11
N GLN A 36 -0.12 3.05 -5.38
CA GLN A 36 -1.29 2.20 -5.60
C GLN A 36 -2.58 2.95 -5.22
N PRO A 37 -3.63 2.89 -6.06
CA PRO A 37 -4.97 3.31 -5.67
C PRO A 37 -5.57 2.34 -4.64
N ARG A 38 -6.70 2.72 -4.05
CA ARG A 38 -7.43 1.84 -3.12
C ARG A 38 -8.04 0.66 -3.88
N VAL A 39 -7.94 -0.51 -3.27
CA VAL A 39 -8.41 -1.77 -3.85
C VAL A 39 -9.29 -2.47 -2.83
N GLY A 40 -10.57 -2.58 -3.18
CA GLY A 40 -11.57 -3.26 -2.37
C GLY A 40 -12.19 -2.43 -1.25
N ASP A 41 -13.27 -3.00 -0.71
CA ASP A 41 -14.02 -2.47 0.41
C ASP A 41 -13.35 -2.80 1.76
N LYS A 42 -14.01 -2.41 2.85
CA LYS A 42 -13.51 -2.68 4.21
C LYS A 42 -13.36 -4.19 4.47
N THR A 43 -14.30 -5.00 4.00
CA THR A 43 -14.27 -6.46 4.17
C THR A 43 -13.06 -7.08 3.46
N PHE A 44 -12.78 -6.64 2.22
CA PHE A 44 -11.59 -7.04 1.49
C PHE A 44 -10.32 -6.57 2.20
N ALA A 45 -10.26 -5.31 2.66
CA ALA A 45 -9.09 -4.78 3.36
C ALA A 45 -8.78 -5.57 4.65
N GLU A 46 -9.80 -5.96 5.41
CA GLU A 46 -9.66 -6.81 6.59
C GLU A 46 -9.18 -8.22 6.25
N ALA A 47 -9.77 -8.85 5.23
CA ALA A 47 -9.35 -10.17 4.76
C ALA A 47 -7.89 -10.14 4.25
N TYR A 48 -7.55 -9.11 3.50
CA TYR A 48 -6.21 -8.88 2.97
C TYR A 48 -5.18 -8.71 4.09
N ASN A 49 -5.47 -7.87 5.09
CA ASN A 49 -4.57 -7.63 6.22
C ASN A 49 -4.30 -8.91 7.05
N LYS A 50 -5.27 -9.84 7.12
CA LYS A 50 -5.10 -11.14 7.80
C LYS A 50 -4.24 -12.13 7.00
N GLN A 51 -4.21 -12.01 5.68
CA GLN A 51 -3.52 -12.95 4.81
C GLN A 51 -2.11 -12.45 4.42
N VAL A 52 -1.99 -11.19 4.04
CA VAL A 52 -0.75 -10.62 3.51
C VAL A 52 0.02 -9.87 4.61
N MET A 53 0.92 -10.59 5.27
CA MET A 53 1.71 -10.06 6.39
C MET A 53 2.92 -9.21 5.99
N ASN A 54 3.34 -9.16 4.72
CA ASN A 54 4.42 -8.27 4.31
C ASN A 54 3.97 -7.51 3.06
N SER A 55 3.34 -6.36 3.25
CA SER A 55 2.86 -5.48 2.19
C SER A 55 3.16 -4.02 2.56
N PHE A 56 3.82 -3.31 1.65
CA PHE A 56 4.26 -1.94 1.80
C PHE A 56 3.68 -1.09 0.67
N ARG A 57 2.94 -0.03 1.02
CA ARG A 57 2.44 0.96 0.08
C ARG A 57 3.29 2.23 0.19
N VAL A 58 4.05 2.55 -0.85
CA VAL A 58 4.83 3.79 -0.91
C VAL A 58 4.05 4.81 -1.72
N VAL A 59 3.79 5.97 -1.12
CA VAL A 59 3.05 7.07 -1.76
C VAL A 59 3.89 8.34 -1.72
N ARG A 60 3.88 9.08 -2.84
CA ARG A 60 4.53 10.38 -2.94
C ARG A 60 3.58 11.47 -2.47
N ALA A 61 4.04 12.36 -1.59
CA ALA A 61 3.27 13.54 -1.20
C ALA A 61 2.86 14.38 -2.43
N GLY A 62 1.56 14.59 -2.61
CA GLY A 62 0.97 15.29 -3.76
C GLY A 62 0.57 14.40 -4.94
N ASP A 63 0.65 13.07 -4.81
CA ASP A 63 0.04 12.14 -5.76
C ASP A 63 -1.45 11.96 -5.45
N SER A 64 -2.33 12.16 -6.42
CA SER A 64 -3.78 11.99 -6.25
C SER A 64 -4.24 10.54 -6.40
N MET A 65 -3.45 9.67 -7.06
CA MET A 65 -3.87 8.31 -7.39
C MET A 65 -4.20 7.44 -6.17
N PRO A 66 -3.43 7.48 -5.06
CA PRO A 66 -3.74 6.71 -3.86
C PRO A 66 -5.06 7.09 -3.20
N TYR A 67 -5.52 8.32 -3.43
CA TYR A 67 -6.77 8.82 -2.85
C TYR A 67 -8.02 8.43 -3.65
N LEU A 68 -7.84 7.68 -4.75
CA LEU A 68 -8.91 7.19 -5.60
C LEU A 68 -9.08 5.67 -5.43
N PRO A 69 -10.33 5.14 -5.45
CA PRO A 69 -11.62 5.85 -5.41
C PRO A 69 -11.93 6.44 -4.03
N LYS A 70 -12.86 7.41 -3.93
CA LYS A 70 -13.26 8.05 -2.66
C LYS A 70 -13.70 7.03 -1.59
N GLU A 71 -13.56 7.43 -0.33
CA GLU A 71 -13.56 6.56 0.86
C GLU A 71 -14.94 5.98 1.22
N GLU A 72 -15.98 6.36 0.49
CA GLU A 72 -17.36 5.93 0.75
C GLU A 72 -17.54 4.41 0.65
N ALA A 73 -16.75 3.73 -0.18
CA ALA A 73 -16.81 2.28 -0.36
C ALA A 73 -15.45 1.58 -0.36
N TYR A 74 -14.33 2.31 -0.42
CA TYR A 74 -12.99 1.75 -0.60
C TYR A 74 -12.05 2.13 0.53
N THR A 75 -11.44 1.12 1.17
CA THR A 75 -10.55 1.29 2.31
C THR A 75 -9.12 0.91 1.96
N TYR A 76 -8.18 1.60 2.60
CA TYR A 76 -6.77 1.25 2.53
C TYR A 76 -6.45 -0.04 3.28
N HIS A 77 -5.87 -1.00 2.59
CA HIS A 77 -5.20 -2.13 3.25
C HIS A 77 -3.75 -1.75 3.60
N ARG A 78 -3.34 -2.05 4.83
CA ARG A 78 -1.96 -2.03 5.37
C ARG A 78 -1.15 -0.72 5.31
N VAL A 79 0.09 -0.80 5.79
CA VAL A 79 1.02 0.29 6.12
C VAL A 79 1.37 1.16 4.90
N GLU A 80 1.25 2.47 5.11
CA GLU A 80 1.70 3.51 4.19
C GLU A 80 3.08 4.03 4.58
N ILE A 81 3.93 4.19 3.59
CA ILE A 81 5.19 4.90 3.69
C ILE A 81 5.08 6.14 2.81
N LEU A 82 4.93 7.30 3.44
CA LEU A 82 4.86 8.57 2.72
C LEU A 82 6.26 9.13 2.50
N ARG A 83 6.56 9.51 1.26
CA ARG A 83 7.75 10.31 0.94
C ARG A 83 7.43 11.79 1.15
N GLN A 84 8.08 12.44 2.12
CA GLN A 84 7.96 13.88 2.34
C GLN A 84 8.46 14.70 1.13
N LYS A 85 7.89 15.89 0.90
CA LYS A 85 8.42 16.85 -0.08
C LYS A 85 9.77 17.36 0.41
N GLY A 86 10.86 16.75 -0.07
CA GLY A 86 12.16 17.37 0.00
C GLY A 86 12.13 18.67 -0.79
N ALA A 87 12.20 19.81 -0.10
CA ALA A 87 12.81 21.00 -0.68
C ALA A 87 14.18 20.58 -1.22
N ALA A 88 14.51 21.07 -2.42
CA ALA A 88 15.66 20.64 -3.19
C ALA A 88 16.97 20.58 -2.37
N ALA A 89 17.84 19.65 -2.79
CA ALA A 89 19.25 19.49 -2.44
C ALA A 89 19.61 18.53 -1.28
N ARG A 90 20.21 17.40 -1.67
CA ARG A 90 21.26 16.64 -0.96
C ARG A 90 21.05 16.39 0.54
N ARG A 91 19.96 15.73 0.94
CA ARG A 91 19.88 15.05 2.25
C ARG A 91 19.84 13.53 2.08
N PRO A 92 20.51 12.76 2.96
CA PRO A 92 20.53 11.30 2.86
C PRO A 92 19.10 10.76 3.00
N LEU A 93 18.71 9.90 2.05
CA LEU A 93 17.37 9.34 1.86
C LEU A 93 16.82 8.53 3.06
N GLN A 94 17.57 8.36 4.14
CA GLN A 94 17.23 7.47 5.25
C GLN A 94 16.36 8.14 6.34
N SER A 95 16.37 9.47 6.47
CA SER A 95 15.78 10.18 7.62
C SER A 95 14.33 10.66 7.44
N ASP A 96 13.75 10.51 6.25
CA ASP A 96 12.55 11.27 5.85
C ASP A 96 11.30 10.39 5.66
N TRP A 97 11.30 9.17 6.22
CA TRP A 97 10.19 8.21 6.11
C TRP A 97 9.24 8.33 7.30
N LYS A 98 7.97 8.70 7.05
CA LYS A 98 6.89 8.59 8.05
C LYS A 98 6.17 7.26 7.79
N GLU A 99 6.29 6.32 8.72
CA GLU A 99 5.43 5.14 8.76
C GLU A 99 4.05 5.56 9.28
N MET A 100 3.02 5.36 8.47
CA MET A 100 1.63 5.56 8.86
C MET A 100 0.93 4.20 8.81
N THR A 101 0.60 3.68 9.98
CA THR A 101 -0.37 2.59 10.09
C THR A 101 -1.75 3.12 9.71
N CYS A 102 -2.52 2.34 8.93
CA CYS A 102 -3.90 2.66 8.54
C CYS A 102 -4.83 2.78 9.76
N THR A 103 -4.70 3.84 10.52
CA THR A 103 -5.61 4.28 11.57
C THR A 103 -5.53 5.80 11.58
N SER A 104 -6.67 6.43 11.34
CA SER A 104 -6.93 7.88 11.29
C SER A 104 -6.27 8.67 10.16
N THR A 105 -7.14 9.13 9.27
CA THR A 105 -7.15 10.48 8.71
C THR A 105 -6.60 11.52 9.71
N GLU A 106 -5.40 12.03 9.50
CA GLU A 106 -4.99 13.34 10.03
C GLU A 106 -5.39 14.38 8.97
N THR A 107 -6.58 14.95 9.14
CA THR A 107 -6.87 16.36 8.79
C THR A 107 -6.61 17.20 10.01
#